data_AF-A0A0R2SWK3-F1
#
_entry.id   AF-A0A0R2SWK3-F1
#
_cell.length_a   1.000
_cell.length_b   1.000
_cell.length_c   1.000
_cell.angle_alpha   90.00
_cell.angle_beta   90.00
_cell.angle_gamma   90.00
#
_symmetry.space_group_name_H-M   'P 1'
#
loop_
_entity.id
_entity.type
_entity.pdbx_description
1 polymer ?
#
loop_
_entity_poly.entity_id
_entity_poly.type
_entity_poly.pdbx_seq_one_letter_code
_entity_poly.pdbx_strand_id
1 'polypeptide(L)'
;MLKKGNKLNSILTGSCPRCQEENMYLDKNPYHLGKLFKMQERCGHCNAKYMMEPSFFYGAMYVSYGVGIAFAVAAFIISYLFLGSSLKTAFIAIVATMIVFYPI
;
A
#
# COMPACT_ATOMS: atom_id res chain seq x y z
N MET A 1 -1.91 2.79 -19.60
CA MET A 1 -2.82 3.84 -19.10
C MET A 1 -4.03 3.15 -18.49
N LEU A 2 -4.13 3.09 -17.16
CA LEU A 2 -5.26 2.45 -16.48
C LEU A 2 -6.52 3.27 -16.75
N LYS A 3 -7.62 2.63 -17.17
CA LYS A 3 -8.88 3.33 -17.45
C LYS A 3 -9.41 3.98 -16.16
N LYS A 4 -9.77 5.26 -16.27
CA LYS A 4 -10.53 6.00 -15.25
C LYS A 4 -11.79 5.17 -14.92
N GLY A 5 -12.03 4.88 -13.64
CA GLY A 5 -13.14 4.07 -13.13
C GLY A 5 -12.73 2.80 -12.37
N ASN A 6 -11.54 2.25 -12.60
CA ASN A 6 -11.09 1.06 -11.86
C ASN A 6 -10.48 1.43 -10.51
N LYS A 7 -10.78 0.65 -9.45
CA LYS A 7 -10.22 0.83 -8.11
C LYS A 7 -8.68 0.81 -8.11
N LEU A 8 -8.09 -0.04 -8.93
CA LEU A 8 -6.63 -0.13 -9.14
C LEU A 8 -6.03 1.19 -9.61
N ASN A 9 -6.75 1.96 -10.43
CA ASN A 9 -6.28 3.27 -10.88
C ASN A 9 -6.15 4.23 -9.68
N SER A 10 -7.19 4.33 -8.84
CA SER A 10 -7.15 5.15 -7.62
C SER A 10 -6.03 4.76 -6.66
N ILE A 11 -5.80 3.46 -6.46
CA ILE A 11 -4.76 2.94 -5.57
C ILE A 11 -3.37 3.34 -6.07
N LEU A 12 -3.12 3.18 -7.37
CA LEU A 12 -1.80 3.42 -7.96
C LEU A 12 -1.50 4.91 -8.16
N THR A 13 -2.50 5.74 -8.45
CA THR A 13 -2.30 7.18 -8.67
C THR A 13 -2.49 8.03 -7.42
N GLY A 14 -3.01 7.46 -6.32
CA GLY A 14 -3.38 8.22 -5.13
C GLY A 14 -4.53 9.20 -5.36
N SER A 15 -5.36 8.93 -6.37
CA SER A 15 -6.50 9.78 -6.74
C SER A 15 -7.76 9.41 -5.96
N CYS A 16 -8.74 10.31 -5.94
CA CYS A 16 -10.00 10.10 -5.22
C CYS A 16 -10.60 8.72 -5.54
N PRO A 17 -10.92 7.88 -4.53
CA PRO A 17 -11.43 6.52 -4.76
C PRO A 17 -12.83 6.50 -5.37
N ARG A 18 -13.56 7.63 -5.31
CA ARG A 18 -14.93 7.75 -5.83
C ARG A 18 -14.97 8.33 -7.24
N CYS A 19 -14.32 9.48 -7.47
CA CYS A 19 -14.41 10.21 -8.74
C CYS A 19 -13.12 10.19 -9.57
N GLN A 20 -11.96 9.91 -8.96
CA GLN A 20 -10.65 9.92 -9.63
C GLN A 20 -10.29 11.25 -10.34
N GLU A 21 -10.90 12.37 -9.96
CA GLU A 21 -10.69 13.68 -10.63
C GLU A 21 -9.55 14.49 -10.01
N GLU A 22 -9.23 14.24 -8.74
CA GLU A 22 -8.18 14.92 -8.00
C GLU A 22 -7.37 13.94 -7.14
N ASN A 23 -6.25 14.41 -6.61
CA ASN A 23 -5.40 13.65 -5.71
C ASN A 23 -5.83 13.84 -4.25
N MET A 24 -5.81 12.74 -3.50
CA MET A 24 -6.13 12.75 -2.08
C MET A 24 -5.04 13.40 -1.23
N TYR A 25 -3.77 13.26 -1.67
CA TYR A 25 -2.60 13.79 -0.96
C TYR A 25 -2.37 15.27 -1.27
N LEU A 26 -1.99 16.03 -0.24
CA LEU A 26 -1.63 17.46 -0.35
C LEU A 26 -0.33 17.65 -1.13
N ASP A 27 0.61 16.73 -0.97
CA ASP A 27 1.87 16.69 -1.72
C ASP A 27 1.86 15.45 -2.62
N LYS A 28 2.13 15.64 -3.92
CA LYS A 28 2.19 14.54 -4.87
C LYS A 28 3.52 13.80 -4.83
N ASN A 29 4.55 14.42 -4.23
CA ASN A 29 5.88 13.84 -4.19
C ASN A 29 6.04 12.93 -2.95
N PRO A 30 6.13 11.60 -3.11
CA PRO A 30 6.29 10.68 -1.98
C PRO A 30 7.66 10.81 -1.29
N TYR A 31 8.63 11.49 -1.91
CA TYR A 31 9.94 11.72 -1.30
C TYR A 31 9.92 12.85 -0.26
N HIS A 32 8.82 13.59 -0.13
CA HIS A 32 8.65 14.63 0.90
C HIS A 32 8.11 14.01 2.20
N LEU A 33 8.98 13.31 2.93
CA LEU A 33 8.62 12.51 4.12
C LEU A 33 7.77 13.26 5.17
N GLY A 34 8.00 14.56 5.39
CA GLY A 34 7.22 15.37 6.34
C GLY A 34 5.79 15.72 5.88
N LYS A 35 5.47 15.52 4.60
CA LYS A 35 4.14 15.77 4.01
C LYS A 35 3.48 14.53 3.42
N LEU A 36 4.17 13.38 3.47
CA LEU A 36 3.73 12.11 2.88
C LEU A 36 2.32 11.71 3.33
N PHE A 37 2.01 11.88 4.61
CA PHE A 37 0.71 11.51 5.20
C PHE A 37 -0.29 12.68 5.24
N LYS A 38 0.07 13.84 4.69
CA LYS A 38 -0.84 14.99 4.64
C LYS A 38 -1.80 14.84 3.47
N MET A 39 -3.08 14.77 3.77
CA MET A 39 -4.16 14.55 2.83
C MET A 39 -5.25 15.61 3.01
N GLN A 40 -6.02 15.83 1.95
CA GLN A 40 -7.20 16.68 1.99
C GLN A 40 -8.25 16.05 2.92
N GLU A 41 -9.10 16.87 3.56
CA GLU A 41 -10.20 16.33 4.38
C GLU A 41 -11.34 15.78 3.51
N ARG A 42 -11.65 16.50 2.44
CA ARG A 42 -12.77 16.22 1.53
C ARG A 42 -12.36 16.43 0.09
N CYS A 43 -13.06 15.73 -0.79
CA CYS A 43 -12.84 15.85 -2.21
C CYS A 43 -13.45 17.14 -2.79
N GLY A 44 -12.70 17.93 -3.56
CA GLY A 44 -13.21 19.16 -4.18
C GLY A 44 -14.30 18.93 -5.24
N HIS A 45 -14.32 17.74 -5.85
CA HIS A 45 -15.22 17.39 -6.95
C HIS A 45 -16.48 16.64 -6.50
N CYS A 46 -16.31 15.61 -5.67
CA CYS A 46 -17.42 14.74 -5.24
C CYS A 46 -17.77 14.86 -3.76
N ASN A 47 -17.09 15.76 -3.03
CA ASN A 47 -17.28 16.05 -1.60
C ASN A 47 -17.18 14.82 -0.67
N ALA A 48 -16.57 13.74 -1.15
CA ALA A 48 -16.29 12.55 -0.36
C ALA A 48 -15.26 12.89 0.73
N LYS A 49 -15.57 12.54 1.99
CA LYS A 49 -14.64 12.67 3.11
C LYS A 49 -13.57 11.57 2.98
N TYR A 50 -12.30 11.95 2.88
CA TYR A 50 -11.20 11.00 2.69
C TYR A 50 -10.90 10.20 3.96
N MET A 51 -10.94 10.87 5.12
CA MET A 51 -10.80 10.26 6.44
C MET A 51 -12.16 10.23 7.13
N MET A 52 -12.82 9.07 7.16
CA MET A 52 -14.06 8.91 7.94
C MET A 52 -13.78 9.11 9.43
N GLU A 53 -12.76 8.43 9.94
CA GLU A 53 -12.27 8.50 11.32
C GLU A 53 -10.89 9.17 11.38
N PRO A 54 -10.60 9.97 12.43
CA PRO A 54 -9.25 10.48 12.63
C PRO A 54 -8.27 9.32 12.77
N SER A 55 -7.05 9.46 12.27
CA SER A 55 -5.98 8.46 12.35
C SER A 55 -6.22 7.08 11.72
N PHE A 56 -7.29 6.89 10.93
CA PHE A 56 -7.58 5.62 10.23
C PHE A 56 -6.36 5.08 9.44
N PHE A 57 -5.69 5.95 8.68
CA PHE A 57 -4.52 5.57 7.87
C PHE A 57 -3.30 5.19 8.71
N TYR A 58 -3.15 5.74 9.91
CA TYR A 58 -2.09 5.32 10.84
C TYR A 58 -2.36 3.91 11.35
N GLY A 59 -3.61 3.60 11.74
CA GLY A 59 -4.01 2.25 12.13
C GLY A 59 -3.82 1.25 10.98
N ALA A 60 -4.26 1.60 9.78
CA ALA A 60 -4.08 0.78 8.59
C ALA A 60 -2.60 0.46 8.31
N MET A 61 -1.70 1.44 8.47
CA MET A 61 -0.25 1.23 8.31
C MET A 61 0.29 0.15 9.26
N TYR A 62 -0.10 0.17 10.54
CA TYR A 62 0.33 -0.84 11.51
C TYR A 62 -0.22 -2.24 11.19
N VAL A 63 -1.46 -2.33 10.72
CA VAL A 63 -2.03 -3.61 10.27
C VAL A 63 -1.29 -4.14 9.04
N SER A 64 -1.03 -3.30 8.03
CA SER A 64 -0.26 -3.66 6.85
C SER A 64 1.16 -4.14 7.21
N TYR A 65 1.79 -3.53 8.21
CA TYR A 65 3.10 -3.99 8.70
C TYR A 65 3.03 -5.42 9.27
N GLY A 66 2.02 -5.74 10.08
CA GLY A 66 1.81 -7.09 10.60
C GLY A 66 1.55 -8.13 9.49
N VAL A 67 0.73 -7.77 8.50
CA VAL A 67 0.46 -8.61 7.32
C VAL A 67 1.75 -8.87 6.52
N GLY A 68 2.58 -7.84 6.31
CA GLY A 68 3.87 -7.97 5.65
C GLY A 68 4.82 -8.94 6.36
N ILE A 69 4.90 -8.87 7.69
CA ILE A 69 5.67 -9.83 8.50
C ILE A 69 5.14 -11.25 8.30
N ALA A 70 3.82 -11.45 8.32
CA ALA A 70 3.23 -12.77 8.14
C ALA A 70 3.61 -13.40 6.79
N PHE A 71 3.55 -12.64 5.70
CA PHE A 71 3.98 -13.09 4.38
C PHE A 71 5.48 -13.40 4.32
N ALA A 72 6.33 -12.57 4.94
CA ALA A 72 7.76 -12.79 4.98
C ALA A 72 8.12 -14.08 5.74
N VAL A 73 7.49 -14.32 6.89
CA VAL A 73 7.67 -15.54 7.68
C VAL A 73 7.18 -16.76 6.91
N ALA A 74 6.01 -16.69 6.26
CA ALA A 74 5.49 -17.77 5.45
C ALA A 74 6.44 -18.12 4.29
N ALA A 75 6.94 -17.11 3.56
CA ALA A 75 7.90 -17.29 2.47
C ALA A 75 9.21 -17.95 2.96
N PHE A 76 9.71 -17.53 4.12
CA PHE A 76 10.88 -18.14 4.73
C PHE A 76 10.66 -19.60 5.10
N ILE A 77 9.55 -19.92 5.78
CA ILE A 77 9.22 -21.28 6.19
C ILE A 77 9.10 -22.19 4.97
N ILE A 78 8.38 -21.75 3.93
CA ILE A 78 8.19 -22.54 2.70
C ILE A 78 9.54 -22.75 1.99
N SER A 79 10.33 -21.69 1.80
CA SER A 79 11.61 -21.79 1.07
C SER A 79 12.67 -22.56 1.84
N TYR A 80 12.87 -22.26 3.12
CA TYR A 80 14.00 -22.79 3.88
C TYR A 80 13.68 -24.12 4.57
N LEU A 81 12.51 -24.24 5.21
CA LEU A 81 12.16 -25.43 5.99
C LEU A 81 11.53 -26.54 5.12
N PHE A 82 10.61 -26.19 4.22
CA PHE A 82 9.93 -27.20 3.39
C PHE A 82 10.72 -27.59 2.14
N LEU A 83 11.29 -26.60 1.43
CA LEU A 83 12.05 -26.84 0.20
C LEU A 83 13.56 -27.06 0.45
N GLY A 84 14.05 -26.87 1.68
CA GLY A 84 15.45 -27.08 2.03
C GLY A 84 16.43 -26.16 1.29
N SER A 85 15.98 -24.99 0.83
CA SER A 85 16.81 -24.08 0.03
C SER A 85 17.91 -23.41 0.87
N SER A 86 18.91 -22.84 0.19
CA SER A 86 19.96 -22.08 0.87
C SER A 86 19.42 -20.78 1.49
N LEU A 87 20.11 -20.26 2.51
CA LEU A 87 19.72 -19.00 3.17
C LEU A 87 19.57 -17.84 2.16
N LYS A 88 20.48 -17.74 1.18
CA LYS A 88 20.43 -16.70 0.13
C LYS A 88 19.15 -16.82 -0.70
N THR A 89 18.78 -18.05 -1.05
CA THR A 89 17.57 -18.34 -1.84
C THR A 89 16.30 -17.99 -1.05
N ALA A 90 16.26 -18.32 0.24
CA ALA A 90 15.14 -17.95 1.09
C ALA A 90 14.98 -16.42 1.22
N PHE A 91 16.07 -15.67 1.33
CA PHE A 91 16.01 -14.20 1.31
C PHE A 91 15.45 -13.66 0.00
N ILE A 92 15.87 -14.20 -1.15
CA ILE A 92 15.32 -13.82 -2.45
C ILE A 92 13.82 -14.13 -2.52
N ALA A 93 13.39 -15.27 -1.99
CA ALA A 93 11.97 -15.64 -1.94
C ALA A 93 11.13 -14.67 -1.10
N ILE A 94 11.65 -14.21 0.05
CA ILE A 94 10.98 -13.19 0.88
C ILE A 94 10.82 -11.88 0.09
N VAL A 95 11.90 -11.38 -0.51
CA VAL A 95 11.86 -10.12 -1.28
C VAL A 95 10.90 -10.23 -2.47
N ALA A 96 10.94 -11.34 -3.20
CA ALA A 96 10.02 -11.60 -4.30
C ALA A 96 8.56 -11.61 -3.82
N THR A 97 8.29 -12.28 -2.69
CA THR A 97 6.94 -12.31 -2.09
C THR A 97 6.49 -10.90 -1.71
N MET A 98 7.34 -10.10 -1.06
CA MET A 98 7.01 -8.73 -0.68
C MET A 98 6.69 -7.84 -1.88
N ILE A 99 7.40 -7.99 -3.00
CA ILE A 99 7.14 -7.20 -4.22
C ILE A 99 5.82 -7.62 -4.88
N VAL A 100 5.58 -8.94 -4.99
CA VAL A 100 4.38 -9.48 -5.64
C VAL A 100 3.11 -9.16 -4.84
N PHE A 101 3.19 -9.24 -3.51
CA PHE A 101 2.07 -8.99 -2.61
C PHE A 101 2.02 -7.56 -2.05
N TYR A 102 2.92 -6.65 -2.51
CA TYR A 102 2.89 -5.23 -2.13
C TYR A 102 1.53 -4.52 -2.33
N PRO A 103 0.74 -4.80 -3.39
CA PRO A 103 -0.54 -4.11 -3.60
C PRO A 103 -1.71 -4.68 -2.77
N ILE A 104 -1.46 -5.68 -1.91
CA ILE A 104 -2.45 -6.34 -1.03
C ILE A 104 -2.31 -5.82 0.39
#